data_AF-A0AAV7VFS6-F1
#
_entry.id   AF-A0AAV7VFS6-F1
#
_cell.length_a   1.000
_cell.length_b   1.000
_cell.length_c   1.000
_cell.angle_alpha   90.00
_cell.angle_beta   90.00
_cell.angle_gamma   90.00
#
_symmetry.space_group_name_H-M   'P 1'
#
loop_
_entity.id
_entity.type
_entity.pdbx_description
1 polymer ?
#
loop_
_entity_poly.entity_id
_entity_poly.type
_entity_poly.pdbx_seq_one_letter_code
_entity_poly.pdbx_strand_id
1 'polypeptide(L)'
;MASRKVTAQQVVRMLFESSSDHDYDTDSASEAEEEAGDSGSEFSVREYSSDEEATLSADEGPVLEEDIDVPRVQQPGAEGFPIRRPDTWIAPNMEQPQLPAFTGLPGCSVNTENFLPVHFFHLFMDDVFLEEIVEQTNVYAEQYLLDNAARLKPQSRAPQWVPTYLEEMKRFLGLSFLMGLIRKPSLASYWSTRSTSPLMATAIFPATMTRNRYLILLRMLHFVDNALALPRDHPDCDRLFKIRPVLDHFVDRFSELYVPGKEISVGESLVLFKGRIVFKQYIPSKMARYGIKLYLLSESSTGYVYNFRVYTGRDSSIDPPGFQPLLELAKKLCGNLLDGCLTKVTICT
;
A
#
# COMPACT_ATOMS: atom_id res chain seq x y z
N MET A 1 14.36 -19.10 1.04
CA MET A 1 12.94 -18.91 0.71
C MET A 1 12.18 -20.17 1.08
N ALA A 2 11.45 -20.15 2.20
CA ALA A 2 10.60 -21.27 2.60
C ALA A 2 9.14 -20.80 2.56
N SER A 3 8.38 -21.28 1.58
CA SER A 3 6.94 -21.04 1.48
C SER A 3 6.22 -21.95 2.47
N ARG A 4 5.45 -21.36 3.39
CA ARG A 4 4.62 -22.10 4.34
C ARG A 4 3.23 -22.31 3.74
N LYS A 5 2.84 -23.56 3.53
CA LYS A 5 1.49 -23.95 3.11
C LYS A 5 0.65 -24.24 4.35
N VAL A 6 -0.45 -23.53 4.53
CA VAL A 6 -1.41 -23.75 5.63
C VAL A 6 -2.76 -24.09 4.98
N THR A 7 -3.45 -25.09 5.52
CA THR A 7 -4.72 -25.56 4.95
C THR A 7 -5.93 -24.88 5.59
N ALA A 8 -7.05 -24.78 4.86
CA ALA A 8 -8.28 -24.18 5.37
C ALA A 8 -8.78 -24.83 6.68
N GLN A 9 -8.60 -26.16 6.83
CA GLN A 9 -8.96 -26.89 8.05
C GLN A 9 -8.03 -26.60 9.25
N GLN A 10 -6.75 -26.31 9.00
CA GLN A 10 -5.84 -25.85 10.06
C GLN A 10 -6.28 -24.48 10.59
N VAL A 11 -6.77 -23.61 9.70
CA VAL A 11 -7.33 -22.32 10.07
C VAL A 11 -8.60 -22.51 10.92
N VAL A 12 -9.51 -23.42 10.54
CA VAL A 12 -10.74 -23.70 11.29
C VAL A 12 -10.48 -24.32 12.67
N ARG A 13 -9.55 -25.28 12.82
CA ARG A 13 -9.23 -25.87 14.13
C ARG A 13 -8.64 -24.86 15.13
N MET A 14 -7.83 -23.92 14.64
CA MET A 14 -7.28 -22.85 15.48
C MET A 14 -8.33 -21.82 15.91
N LEU A 15 -9.50 -21.78 15.24
CA LEU A 15 -10.56 -20.80 15.50
C LEU A 15 -11.55 -21.21 16.60
N PHE A 16 -11.67 -22.49 16.95
CA PHE A 16 -12.79 -22.98 17.78
C PHE A 16 -12.41 -23.81 19.01
N GLU A 17 -11.12 -24.09 19.27
CA GLU A 17 -10.70 -24.96 20.39
C GLU A 17 -9.88 -24.29 21.51
N SER A 18 -9.75 -22.95 21.57
CA SER A 18 -9.13 -22.27 22.72
C SER A 18 -10.10 -21.34 23.43
N SER A 19 -11.13 -21.93 24.03
CA SER A 19 -11.81 -21.32 25.19
C SER A 19 -11.64 -22.28 26.38
N SER A 20 -10.62 -22.06 27.18
CA SER A 20 -10.57 -22.42 28.61
C SER A 20 -9.30 -21.89 29.25
N ASP A 21 -9.53 -21.00 30.21
CA ASP A 21 -8.86 -20.84 31.49
C ASP A 21 -7.45 -20.22 31.65
N HIS A 22 -7.49 -19.16 32.49
CA HIS A 22 -6.53 -18.68 33.50
C HIS A 22 -5.60 -17.49 33.22
N ASP A 23 -6.08 -16.33 33.68
CA ASP A 23 -5.64 -15.55 34.87
C ASP A 23 -4.16 -15.17 35.12
N TYR A 24 -4.03 -13.91 35.61
CA TYR A 24 -2.91 -13.21 36.28
C TYR A 24 -1.73 -12.81 35.36
N ASP A 25 -1.08 -11.65 35.47
CA ASP A 25 -1.07 -10.63 36.52
C ASP A 25 -0.59 -9.28 35.95
N THR A 26 -0.95 -8.22 36.66
CA THR A 26 -0.43 -6.84 36.55
C THR A 26 1.09 -6.76 36.65
N ASP A 27 1.72 -5.88 35.86
CA ASP A 27 2.82 -5.09 36.40
C ASP A 27 2.98 -3.71 35.74
N SER A 28 3.17 -2.73 36.62
CA SER A 28 3.30 -1.31 36.35
C SER A 28 4.76 -0.93 36.12
N ALA A 29 5.07 -0.06 35.15
CA ALA A 29 6.24 0.83 35.26
C ALA A 29 6.20 2.00 34.26
N SER A 30 5.92 3.17 34.84
CA SER A 30 6.52 4.49 34.63
C SER A 30 6.61 5.11 33.24
N GLU A 31 5.92 6.24 33.17
CA GLU A 31 6.07 7.40 32.29
C GLU A 31 7.51 7.90 32.15
N ALA A 32 7.84 8.35 30.94
CA ALA A 32 8.79 9.43 30.72
C ALA A 32 8.28 10.26 29.54
N GLU A 33 7.75 11.43 29.88
CA GLU A 33 7.42 12.53 28.99
C GLU A 33 8.70 13.07 28.34
N GLU A 34 8.71 13.27 27.02
CA GLU A 34 9.51 14.35 26.43
C GLU A 34 8.72 15.01 25.28
N GLU A 35 8.60 16.33 25.43
CA GLU A 35 7.75 17.24 24.67
C GLU A 35 8.16 17.43 23.21
N ALA A 36 7.13 17.81 22.45
CA ALA A 36 7.16 18.16 21.04
C ALA A 36 7.92 19.47 20.76
N GLY A 37 8.85 19.41 19.80
CA GLY A 37 9.37 20.56 19.08
C GLY A 37 8.78 20.64 17.68
N ASP A 38 7.87 21.58 17.48
CA ASP A 38 7.26 21.98 16.22
C ASP A 38 8.29 22.51 15.20
N SER A 39 8.24 22.03 13.97
CA SER A 39 8.70 22.78 12.81
C SER A 39 7.99 22.31 11.54
N GLY A 40 7.14 23.20 11.01
CA GLY A 40 6.43 23.02 9.75
C GLY A 40 7.39 22.74 8.59
N SER A 41 7.23 21.58 7.95
CA SER A 41 8.05 21.22 6.80
C SER A 41 7.49 21.83 5.51
N GLU A 42 8.20 22.83 5.03
CA GLU A 42 8.14 23.43 3.70
C GLU A 42 8.33 22.37 2.60
N PHE A 43 7.38 22.30 1.66
CA PHE A 43 7.48 21.49 0.45
C PHE A 43 8.47 22.15 -0.53
N SER A 44 9.76 21.85 -0.34
CA SER A 44 10.84 22.17 -1.27
C SER A 44 10.98 21.03 -2.27
N VAL A 45 10.56 21.28 -3.52
CA VAL A 45 10.93 20.43 -4.66
C VAL A 45 12.41 20.66 -4.92
N ARG A 46 13.27 19.73 -4.50
CA ARG A 46 14.65 19.64 -4.98
C ARG A 46 14.74 18.47 -5.95
N GLU A 47 15.10 18.79 -7.18
CA GLU A 47 15.30 17.88 -8.30
C GLU A 47 16.57 17.03 -8.13
N TYR A 48 16.54 15.91 -8.84
CA TYR A 48 17.43 14.75 -8.75
C TYR A 48 18.81 14.98 -9.35
N SER A 49 19.79 14.24 -8.81
CA SER A 49 20.89 13.66 -9.60
C SER A 49 21.07 12.22 -9.13
N SER A 50 21.10 11.29 -10.09
CA SER A 50 21.30 9.86 -9.89
C SER A 50 22.39 9.45 -10.86
N ASP A 51 23.63 9.59 -10.43
CA ASP A 51 24.77 8.90 -11.03
C ASP A 51 25.45 8.14 -9.89
N GLU A 52 25.58 6.83 -10.05
CA GLU A 52 26.85 6.10 -9.91
C GLU A 52 26.59 4.60 -10.13
N GLU A 53 27.04 4.12 -11.29
CA GLU A 53 27.40 2.72 -11.49
C GLU A 53 28.65 2.41 -10.67
N ALA A 54 28.60 1.35 -9.86
CA ALA A 54 29.80 0.72 -9.32
C ALA A 54 29.80 -0.74 -9.76
N THR A 55 30.62 -1.00 -10.77
CA THR A 55 31.10 -2.32 -11.18
C THR A 55 32.07 -2.85 -10.12
N LEU A 56 31.89 -4.08 -9.66
CA LEU A 56 32.98 -4.86 -9.04
C LEU A 56 32.74 -6.35 -9.28
N SER A 57 33.73 -6.95 -9.94
CA SER A 57 33.84 -8.35 -10.34
C SER A 57 34.76 -9.13 -9.40
N ALA A 58 34.47 -10.45 -9.30
CA ALA A 58 35.35 -11.58 -8.96
C ALA A 58 35.93 -11.69 -7.54
N ASP A 59 35.66 -12.82 -6.85
CA ASP A 59 36.61 -13.95 -6.83
C ASP A 59 35.96 -15.23 -6.27
N GLU A 60 36.27 -16.37 -6.88
CA GLU A 60 35.97 -17.73 -6.40
C GLU A 60 37.23 -18.31 -5.71
N GLY A 61 37.08 -19.00 -4.58
CA GLY A 61 38.13 -19.89 -4.07
C GLY A 61 38.04 -20.23 -2.57
N PRO A 62 38.58 -21.38 -2.11
CA PRO A 62 37.71 -22.39 -1.47
C PRO A 62 38.21 -22.99 -0.13
N VAL A 63 37.37 -23.88 0.45
CA VAL A 63 37.64 -25.02 1.38
C VAL A 63 38.05 -24.76 2.85
N LEU A 64 37.30 -25.34 3.81
CA LEU A 64 37.69 -26.46 4.72
C LEU A 64 36.85 -26.48 6.02
N GLU A 65 36.28 -27.67 6.30
CA GLU A 65 35.69 -28.11 7.56
C GLU A 65 36.77 -28.29 8.63
N GLU A 66 36.49 -27.91 9.89
CA GLU A 66 37.04 -28.61 11.05
C GLU A 66 35.97 -28.70 12.16
N ASP A 67 35.55 -29.93 12.42
CA ASP A 67 34.76 -30.35 13.58
C ASP A 67 35.60 -30.23 14.86
N ILE A 68 35.07 -29.52 15.88
CA ILE A 68 35.63 -29.53 17.23
C ILE A 68 34.69 -30.31 18.15
N ASP A 69 35.13 -31.52 18.48
CA ASP A 69 34.51 -32.45 19.42
C ASP A 69 34.74 -32.01 20.88
N VAL A 70 33.67 -31.78 21.65
CA VAL A 70 33.76 -31.46 23.08
C VAL A 70 32.98 -32.51 23.88
N PRO A 71 33.62 -33.21 24.84
CA PRO A 71 33.06 -34.41 25.45
C PRO A 71 31.91 -34.12 26.42
N ARG A 72 30.88 -34.96 26.32
CA ARG A 72 29.63 -34.96 27.09
C ARG A 72 29.83 -35.48 28.51
N VAL A 73 29.67 -34.62 29.52
CA VAL A 73 29.50 -35.03 30.92
C VAL A 73 28.08 -35.58 31.11
N GLN A 74 27.96 -36.84 31.52
CA GLN A 74 26.70 -37.46 31.91
C GLN A 74 26.38 -37.16 33.38
N GLN A 75 25.17 -36.69 33.66
CA GLN A 75 24.53 -36.83 34.96
C GLN A 75 23.27 -37.69 34.84
N PRO A 76 22.94 -38.50 35.86
CA PRO A 76 21.96 -39.57 35.76
C PRO A 76 20.55 -39.12 36.19
N GLY A 77 19.55 -39.70 35.51
CA GLY A 77 18.28 -40.14 36.08
C GLY A 77 17.40 -39.10 36.79
N ALA A 78 16.47 -38.50 36.03
CA ALA A 78 15.15 -38.18 36.54
C ALA A 78 14.13 -38.58 35.46
N GLU A 79 13.27 -39.54 35.79
CA GLU A 79 12.13 -39.92 34.97
C GLU A 79 11.21 -38.71 34.82
N GLY A 80 11.25 -38.09 33.65
CA GLY A 80 10.39 -36.98 33.28
C GLY A 80 9.57 -37.38 32.07
N PHE A 81 8.24 -37.39 32.23
CA PHE A 81 7.30 -37.39 31.11
C PHE A 81 7.78 -36.40 30.03
N PRO A 82 7.74 -36.76 28.73
CA PRO A 82 8.29 -35.91 27.70
C PRO A 82 7.53 -34.59 27.67
N ILE A 83 8.14 -33.54 28.21
CA ILE A 83 7.71 -32.16 28.02
C ILE A 83 7.81 -31.90 26.52
N ARG A 84 6.66 -31.89 25.83
CA ARG A 84 6.58 -31.50 24.43
C ARG A 84 7.10 -30.09 24.29
N ARG A 85 8.20 -29.92 23.56
CA ARG A 85 8.62 -28.59 23.10
C ARG A 85 7.56 -28.08 22.12
N PRO A 86 7.07 -26.83 22.26
CA PRO A 86 6.07 -26.25 21.35
C PRO A 86 6.52 -26.18 19.88
N ASP A 87 7.81 -26.41 19.64
CA ASP A 87 8.51 -26.14 18.38
C ASP A 87 8.72 -27.41 17.54
N THR A 88 8.09 -28.53 17.92
CA THR A 88 8.24 -29.79 17.20
C THR A 88 7.34 -29.78 15.96
N TRP A 89 7.92 -29.76 14.76
CA TRP A 89 7.20 -29.91 13.50
C TRP A 89 6.38 -31.21 13.52
N ILE A 90 5.06 -31.09 13.65
CA ILE A 90 4.14 -32.19 13.45
C ILE A 90 3.83 -32.21 11.95
N ALA A 91 4.17 -33.31 11.27
CA ALA A 91 3.66 -33.55 9.92
C ALA A 91 2.13 -33.44 10.01
N PRO A 92 1.47 -32.49 9.33
CA PRO A 92 0.04 -32.36 9.40
C PRO A 92 -0.54 -33.71 9.02
N ASN A 93 -1.48 -34.22 9.83
CA ASN A 93 -2.21 -35.46 9.57
C ASN A 93 -2.43 -35.56 8.05
N MET A 94 -1.80 -36.55 7.40
CA MET A 94 -1.55 -36.61 5.96
C MET A 94 -2.82 -36.73 5.09
N GLU A 95 -3.99 -36.53 5.68
CA GLU A 95 -5.23 -36.37 4.96
C GLU A 95 -5.23 -34.98 4.32
N GLN A 96 -5.17 -34.95 2.99
CA GLN A 96 -5.44 -33.72 2.27
C GLN A 96 -6.85 -33.24 2.66
N PRO A 97 -7.00 -31.99 3.12
CA PRO A 97 -8.31 -31.40 3.34
C PRO A 97 -9.15 -31.58 2.09
N GLN A 98 -10.32 -32.19 2.22
CA GLN A 98 -11.31 -32.20 1.15
C GLN A 98 -11.86 -30.78 1.05
N LEU A 99 -11.34 -30.03 0.08
CA LEU A 99 -11.78 -28.67 -0.19
C LEU A 99 -13.09 -28.75 -0.99
N PRO A 100 -14.11 -27.93 -0.65
CA PRO A 100 -15.31 -27.84 -1.46
C PRO A 100 -14.96 -27.44 -2.89
N ALA A 101 -15.75 -27.92 -3.86
CA ALA A 101 -15.55 -27.56 -5.25
C ALA A 101 -15.71 -26.03 -5.41
N PHE A 102 -14.83 -25.43 -6.20
CA PHE A 102 -14.95 -24.01 -6.55
C PHE A 102 -16.19 -23.80 -7.42
N THR A 103 -17.13 -22.97 -6.95
CA THR A 103 -18.39 -22.67 -7.65
C THR A 103 -18.42 -21.29 -8.30
N GLY A 104 -17.40 -20.46 -8.07
CA GLY A 104 -17.31 -19.13 -8.68
C GLY A 104 -17.13 -19.20 -10.20
N LEU A 105 -17.60 -18.17 -10.91
CA LEU A 105 -17.33 -17.96 -12.32
C LEU A 105 -16.31 -16.82 -12.44
N PRO A 106 -15.01 -17.11 -12.63
CA PRO A 106 -13.99 -16.08 -12.65
C PRO A 106 -14.10 -15.20 -13.89
N GLY A 107 -13.76 -13.93 -13.74
CA GLY A 107 -13.72 -12.99 -14.85
C GLY A 107 -14.33 -11.64 -14.53
N CYS A 108 -14.41 -10.81 -15.56
CA CYS A 108 -15.00 -9.48 -15.45
C CYS A 108 -16.51 -9.59 -15.27
N SER A 109 -17.03 -8.83 -14.31
CA SER A 109 -18.46 -8.82 -13.95
C SER A 109 -19.29 -7.96 -14.92
N VAL A 110 -18.65 -7.18 -15.79
CA VAL A 110 -19.29 -6.30 -16.78
C VAL A 110 -18.97 -6.77 -18.20
N ASN A 111 -19.92 -6.57 -19.13
CA ASN A 111 -19.68 -6.87 -20.54
C ASN A 111 -18.77 -5.80 -21.16
N THR A 112 -17.59 -6.22 -21.64
CA THR A 112 -16.57 -5.34 -22.22
C THR A 112 -16.35 -5.53 -23.73
N GLU A 113 -17.21 -6.25 -24.45
CA GLU A 113 -17.00 -6.66 -25.85
C GLU A 113 -16.72 -5.50 -26.83
N ASN A 114 -17.22 -4.29 -26.54
CA ASN A 114 -17.06 -3.10 -27.40
C ASN A 114 -16.39 -1.92 -26.67
N PHE A 115 -15.61 -2.20 -25.63
CA PHE A 115 -14.98 -1.14 -24.86
C PHE A 115 -13.78 -0.54 -25.59
N LEU A 116 -13.74 0.79 -25.66
CA LEU A 116 -12.53 1.53 -25.98
C LEU A 116 -11.68 1.66 -24.71
N PRO A 117 -10.37 1.94 -24.81
CA PRO A 117 -9.50 2.12 -23.64
C PRO A 117 -10.04 3.11 -22.59
N VAL A 118 -10.72 4.18 -23.04
CA VAL A 118 -11.35 5.17 -22.15
C VAL A 118 -12.54 4.59 -21.36
N HIS A 119 -13.27 3.62 -21.92
CA HIS A 119 -14.37 2.97 -21.19
C HIS A 119 -13.85 2.12 -20.03
N PHE A 120 -12.70 1.46 -20.20
CA PHE A 120 -12.04 0.76 -19.08
C PHE A 120 -11.60 1.72 -17.98
N PHE A 121 -11.09 2.90 -18.35
CA PHE A 121 -10.75 3.93 -17.36
C PHE A 121 -11.98 4.34 -16.53
N HIS A 122 -13.12 4.57 -17.19
CA HIS A 122 -14.37 4.97 -16.52
C HIS A 122 -15.02 3.89 -15.66
N LEU A 123 -14.62 2.62 -15.78
CA LEU A 123 -15.04 1.60 -14.81
C LEU A 123 -14.47 1.88 -13.42
N PHE A 124 -13.24 2.41 -13.35
CA PHE A 124 -12.57 2.68 -12.08
C PHE A 124 -12.64 4.15 -11.68
N MET A 125 -12.74 5.06 -12.65
CA MET A 125 -12.74 6.51 -12.45
C MET A 125 -13.96 7.08 -13.18
N ASP A 126 -15.14 6.82 -12.63
CA ASP A 126 -16.39 7.34 -13.15
C ASP A 126 -16.53 8.85 -12.90
N ASP A 127 -17.53 9.46 -13.54
CA ASP A 127 -17.73 10.89 -13.45
C ASP A 127 -18.18 11.33 -12.05
N VAL A 128 -18.85 10.46 -11.28
CA VAL A 128 -19.29 10.74 -9.91
C VAL A 128 -18.09 10.92 -8.99
N PHE A 129 -17.17 9.95 -8.98
CA PHE A 129 -15.95 10.00 -8.19
C PHE A 129 -15.03 11.15 -8.64
N LEU A 130 -14.95 11.42 -9.94
CA LEU A 130 -14.19 12.57 -10.43
C LEU A 130 -14.81 13.91 -10.02
N GLU A 131 -16.13 14.01 -9.94
CA GLU A 131 -16.83 15.19 -9.41
C GLU A 131 -16.56 15.39 -7.91
N GLU A 132 -16.51 14.31 -7.11
CA GLU A 132 -16.10 14.39 -5.71
C GLU A 132 -14.67 14.93 -5.56
N ILE A 133 -13.72 14.43 -6.38
CA ILE A 133 -12.34 14.95 -6.40
C ILE A 133 -12.33 16.45 -6.73
N VAL A 134 -13.13 16.88 -7.71
CA VAL A 134 -13.27 18.28 -8.10
C VAL A 134 -13.79 19.12 -6.93
N GLU A 135 -14.85 18.68 -6.27
CA GLU A 135 -15.44 19.38 -5.13
C GLU A 135 -14.42 19.55 -4.00
N GLN A 136 -13.79 18.45 -3.57
CA GLN A 136 -12.84 18.47 -2.46
C GLN A 136 -11.56 19.25 -2.79
N THR A 137 -11.13 19.24 -4.06
CA THR A 137 -10.02 20.09 -4.55
C THR A 137 -10.39 21.58 -4.47
N ASN A 138 -11.62 21.96 -4.82
CA ASN A 138 -12.09 23.35 -4.75
C ASN A 138 -12.20 23.82 -3.30
N VAL A 139 -12.80 23.01 -2.41
CA VAL A 139 -12.89 23.28 -0.97
C VAL A 139 -11.51 23.47 -0.36
N TYR A 140 -10.57 22.56 -0.66
CA TYR A 140 -9.21 22.67 -0.14
C TYR A 140 -8.48 23.92 -0.61
N ALA A 141 -8.66 24.31 -1.87
CA ALA A 141 -8.02 25.52 -2.38
C ALA A 141 -8.46 26.78 -1.61
N GLU A 142 -9.73 26.87 -1.25
CA GLU A 142 -10.24 27.96 -0.40
C GLU A 142 -9.62 27.93 1.00
N GLN A 143 -9.63 26.76 1.65
CA GLN A 143 -8.99 26.56 2.96
C GLN A 143 -7.51 26.96 2.93
N TYR A 144 -6.77 26.46 1.93
CA TYR A 144 -5.35 26.74 1.76
C TYR A 144 -5.08 28.24 1.61
N LEU A 145 -5.89 28.95 0.82
CA LEU A 145 -5.72 30.39 0.60
C LEU A 145 -5.99 31.19 1.88
N LEU A 146 -7.02 30.80 2.64
CA LEU A 146 -7.34 31.43 3.93
C LEU A 146 -6.23 31.20 4.96
N ASP A 147 -5.84 29.95 5.18
CA ASP A 147 -4.84 29.55 6.17
C ASP A 147 -3.45 30.15 5.89
N ASN A 148 -3.16 30.45 4.62
CA ASN A 148 -1.86 30.95 4.20
C ASN A 148 -1.89 32.42 3.77
N ALA A 149 -3.00 33.15 3.96
CA ALA A 149 -3.17 34.52 3.48
C ALA A 149 -2.02 35.46 3.89
N ALA A 150 -1.55 35.36 5.14
CA ALA A 150 -0.44 36.17 5.66
C ALA A 150 0.94 35.79 5.10
N ARG A 151 1.11 34.57 4.58
CA ARG A 151 2.39 34.02 4.13
C ARG A 151 2.54 34.01 2.61
N LEU A 152 1.43 34.05 1.88
CA LEU A 152 1.44 34.00 0.42
C LEU A 152 1.97 35.31 -0.16
N LYS A 153 3.06 35.21 -0.91
CA LYS A 153 3.59 36.33 -1.69
C LYS A 153 2.63 36.66 -2.84
N PRO A 154 2.44 37.95 -3.19
CA PRO A 154 1.61 38.35 -4.33
C PRO A 154 2.01 37.70 -5.66
N GLN A 155 3.30 37.43 -5.86
CA GLN A 155 3.85 36.81 -7.07
C GLN A 155 3.76 35.28 -7.06
N SER A 156 3.27 34.67 -5.97
CA SER A 156 3.07 33.23 -5.92
C SER A 156 1.94 32.81 -6.86
N ARG A 157 1.94 31.52 -7.26
CA ARG A 157 0.92 30.99 -8.16
C ARG A 157 -0.40 30.67 -7.46
N ALA A 158 -0.38 30.44 -6.15
CA ALA A 158 -1.57 30.00 -5.41
C ALA A 158 -2.73 31.01 -5.46
N PRO A 159 -2.51 32.33 -5.32
CA PRO A 159 -3.57 33.33 -5.47
C PRO A 159 -4.22 33.39 -6.87
N GLN A 160 -3.62 32.76 -7.88
CA GLN A 160 -4.20 32.64 -9.23
C GLN A 160 -5.17 31.45 -9.33
N TRP A 161 -5.58 30.88 -8.19
CA TRP A 161 -6.56 29.81 -8.15
C TRP A 161 -7.87 30.27 -8.78
N VAL A 162 -8.44 29.39 -9.60
CA VAL A 162 -9.80 29.45 -10.11
C VAL A 162 -10.37 28.05 -9.88
N PRO A 163 -11.64 27.92 -9.46
CA PRO A 163 -12.27 26.62 -9.29
C PRO A 163 -12.10 25.73 -10.52
N THR A 164 -11.81 24.46 -10.29
CA THR A 164 -11.74 23.44 -11.33
C THR A 164 -13.10 22.78 -11.53
N TYR A 165 -13.22 22.00 -12.61
CA TYR A 165 -14.44 21.31 -13.00
C TYR A 165 -14.09 19.97 -13.66
N LEU A 166 -15.09 19.09 -13.82
CA LEU A 166 -14.92 17.70 -14.26
C LEU A 166 -13.99 17.53 -15.47
N GLU A 167 -14.27 18.22 -16.59
CA GLU A 167 -13.47 18.08 -17.81
C GLU A 167 -12.03 18.61 -17.66
N GLU A 168 -11.81 19.63 -16.83
CA GLU A 168 -10.45 20.09 -16.53
C GLU A 168 -9.69 19.08 -15.67
N MET A 169 -10.35 18.46 -14.69
CA MET A 169 -9.76 17.39 -13.89
C MET A 169 -9.40 16.16 -14.74
N LYS A 170 -10.28 15.76 -15.67
CA LYS A 170 -9.98 14.70 -16.65
C LYS A 170 -8.74 15.02 -17.49
N ARG A 171 -8.61 16.27 -17.96
CA ARG A 171 -7.40 16.72 -18.69
C ARG A 171 -6.15 16.69 -17.81
N PHE A 172 -6.23 17.16 -16.57
CA PHE A 172 -5.14 17.14 -15.61
C PHE A 172 -4.64 15.70 -15.35
N LEU A 173 -5.56 14.77 -15.10
CA LEU A 173 -5.24 13.35 -14.89
C LEU A 173 -4.70 12.69 -16.18
N GLY A 174 -5.30 13.00 -17.33
CA GLY A 174 -4.82 12.50 -18.63
C GLY A 174 -3.38 12.94 -18.94
N LEU A 175 -3.03 14.20 -18.65
CA LEU A 175 -1.65 14.66 -18.73
C LEU A 175 -0.74 13.92 -17.74
N SER A 176 -1.20 13.69 -16.50
CA SER A 176 -0.45 12.95 -15.47
C SER A 176 -0.14 11.51 -15.91
N PHE A 177 -1.10 10.81 -16.49
CA PHE A 177 -0.87 9.48 -17.07
C PHE A 177 0.08 9.51 -18.25
N LEU A 178 -0.04 10.51 -19.13
CA LEU A 178 0.86 10.66 -20.25
C LEU A 178 2.31 10.90 -19.80
N MET A 179 2.54 11.60 -18.69
CA MET A 179 3.88 11.75 -18.09
C MET A 179 4.47 10.42 -17.62
N GLY A 180 3.62 9.44 -17.27
CA GLY A 180 4.03 8.08 -16.95
C GLY A 180 4.61 7.33 -18.17
N LEU A 181 4.08 7.60 -19.36
CA LEU A 181 4.51 7.02 -20.64
C LEU A 181 5.68 7.78 -21.25
N ILE A 182 5.57 9.10 -21.33
CA ILE A 182 6.59 9.99 -21.88
C ILE A 182 7.33 10.60 -20.71
N ARG A 183 8.44 10.00 -20.28
CA ARG A 183 9.24 10.56 -19.18
C ARG A 183 10.19 11.64 -19.68
N LYS A 184 10.19 12.79 -18.99
CA LYS A 184 11.12 13.90 -19.24
C LYS A 184 11.93 14.22 -17.98
N PRO A 185 13.10 14.87 -18.11
CA PRO A 185 13.99 15.11 -16.97
C PRO A 185 13.38 15.97 -15.86
N SER A 186 12.50 16.90 -16.22
CA SER A 186 11.82 17.78 -15.25
C SER A 186 10.35 17.95 -15.61
N LEU A 187 9.55 18.34 -14.62
CA LEU A 187 8.14 18.67 -14.82
C LEU A 187 7.96 19.87 -15.77
N ALA A 188 8.90 20.83 -15.76
CA ALA A 188 8.85 21.98 -16.65
C ALA A 188 9.07 21.61 -18.12
N SER A 189 9.89 20.59 -18.40
CA SER A 189 10.23 20.13 -19.74
C SER A 189 9.02 19.62 -20.54
N TYR A 190 7.93 19.25 -19.87
CA TYR A 190 6.68 18.87 -20.55
C TYR A 190 6.05 20.02 -21.33
N TRP A 191 6.29 21.26 -20.91
CA TRP A 191 5.81 22.46 -21.60
C TRP A 191 6.86 23.13 -22.49
N SER A 192 7.96 22.43 -22.81
CA SER A 192 8.91 22.89 -23.82
C SER A 192 8.22 23.02 -25.18
N THR A 193 8.47 24.12 -25.88
CA THR A 193 7.97 24.35 -27.23
C THR A 193 9.04 24.03 -28.27
N ARG A 194 8.65 23.99 -29.55
CA ARG A 194 9.60 23.83 -30.66
C ARG A 194 10.64 24.95 -30.71
N SER A 195 10.30 26.15 -30.25
CA SER A 195 11.25 27.26 -30.20
C SER A 195 12.18 27.20 -28.99
N THR A 196 11.73 26.73 -27.83
CA THR A 196 12.57 26.69 -26.62
C THR A 196 13.44 25.45 -26.56
N SER A 197 12.91 24.28 -26.94
CA SER A 197 13.63 23.01 -26.89
C SER A 197 13.02 22.01 -27.89
N PRO A 198 13.44 22.05 -29.18
CA PRO A 198 12.87 21.22 -30.23
C PRO A 198 12.81 19.72 -29.90
N LEU A 199 13.87 19.19 -29.26
CA LEU A 199 13.98 17.77 -28.91
C LEU A 199 13.01 17.33 -27.82
N MET A 200 12.56 18.27 -26.98
CA MET A 200 11.65 17.99 -25.86
C MET A 200 10.21 18.43 -26.16
N ALA A 201 9.95 19.06 -27.30
CA ALA A 201 8.65 19.59 -27.63
C ALA A 201 7.63 18.46 -27.81
N THR A 202 6.59 18.45 -26.99
CA THR A 202 5.49 17.48 -27.10
C THR A 202 4.18 18.26 -27.06
N ALA A 203 3.63 18.53 -28.25
CA ALA A 203 2.60 19.55 -28.46
C ALA A 203 1.34 19.39 -27.61
N ILE A 204 0.99 18.16 -27.24
CA ILE A 204 -0.22 17.87 -26.47
C ILE A 204 -0.22 18.53 -25.08
N PHE A 205 0.91 18.59 -24.38
CA PHE A 205 0.99 19.19 -23.04
C PHE A 205 0.60 20.68 -23.03
N PRO A 206 1.26 21.58 -23.79
CA PRO A 206 0.87 22.98 -23.84
C PRO A 206 -0.47 23.22 -24.55
N ALA A 207 -0.92 22.33 -25.44
CA ALA A 207 -2.22 22.44 -26.10
C ALA A 207 -3.39 22.11 -25.15
N THR A 208 -3.20 21.19 -24.20
CA THR A 208 -4.25 20.74 -23.29
C THR A 208 -4.40 21.65 -22.06
N MET A 209 -3.30 22.07 -21.45
CA MET A 209 -3.32 22.88 -20.22
C MET A 209 -2.04 23.69 -20.11
N THR A 210 -2.07 24.88 -19.50
CA THR A 210 -0.82 25.63 -19.25
C THR A 210 -0.01 25.00 -18.11
N ARG A 211 1.32 25.15 -18.15
CA ARG A 211 2.21 24.68 -17.08
C ARG A 211 1.79 25.21 -15.71
N ASN A 212 1.47 26.51 -15.64
CA ASN A 212 1.12 27.14 -14.36
C ASN A 212 -0.20 26.59 -13.83
N ARG A 213 -1.22 26.38 -14.69
CA ARG A 213 -2.49 25.78 -14.26
C ARG A 213 -2.29 24.35 -13.76
N TYR A 214 -1.52 23.53 -14.48
CA TYR A 214 -1.19 22.17 -14.04
C TYR A 214 -0.51 22.16 -12.67
N LEU A 215 0.47 23.04 -12.44
CA LEU A 215 1.18 23.13 -11.16
C LEU A 215 0.31 23.64 -10.01
N ILE A 216 -0.67 24.49 -10.32
CA ILE A 216 -1.67 24.95 -9.36
C ILE A 216 -2.60 23.80 -8.98
N LEU A 217 -3.16 23.07 -9.96
CA LEU A 217 -3.99 21.89 -9.72
C LEU A 217 -3.23 20.81 -8.95
N LEU A 218 -1.99 20.52 -9.33
CA LEU A 218 -1.13 19.57 -8.62
C LEU A 218 -0.92 19.94 -7.14
N ARG A 219 -0.91 21.24 -6.81
CA ARG A 219 -0.80 21.72 -5.44
C ARG A 219 -2.11 21.62 -4.66
N MET A 220 -3.23 21.85 -5.33
CA MET A 220 -4.56 21.90 -4.70
C MET A 220 -5.32 20.57 -4.77
N LEU A 221 -4.83 19.57 -5.51
CA LEU A 221 -5.46 18.26 -5.60
C LEU A 221 -5.68 17.69 -4.20
N HIS A 222 -6.94 17.42 -3.87
CA HIS A 222 -7.35 17.02 -2.54
C HIS A 222 -8.63 16.19 -2.60
N PHE A 223 -8.89 15.39 -1.57
CA PHE A 223 -9.91 14.33 -1.62
C PHE A 223 -10.89 14.33 -0.44
N VAL A 224 -10.70 15.23 0.54
CA VAL A 224 -11.56 15.32 1.74
C VAL A 224 -11.66 16.75 2.23
N ASP A 225 -12.72 17.09 2.94
CA ASP A 225 -12.76 18.34 3.69
C ASP A 225 -11.84 18.24 4.92
N ASN A 226 -10.84 19.12 5.03
CA ASN A 226 -9.95 19.13 6.20
C ASN A 226 -10.68 19.52 7.50
N ALA A 227 -11.84 20.18 7.42
CA ALA A 227 -12.65 20.51 8.59
C ALA A 227 -13.21 19.26 9.30
N LEU A 228 -13.26 18.13 8.60
CA LEU A 228 -13.69 16.84 9.15
C LEU A 228 -12.54 16.04 9.78
N ALA A 229 -11.30 16.56 9.72
CA ALA A 229 -10.15 15.87 10.29
C ALA A 229 -10.22 15.85 11.82
N LEU A 230 -10.10 14.67 12.40
CA LEU A 230 -9.98 14.52 13.85
C LEU A 230 -8.60 15.01 14.34
N PRO A 231 -8.51 15.48 15.60
CA PRO A 231 -7.23 15.76 16.25
C PRO A 231 -6.32 14.52 16.25
N ARG A 232 -5.00 14.73 16.19
CA ARG A 232 -4.02 13.64 16.03
C ARG A 232 -3.96 12.68 17.21
N ASP A 233 -4.32 13.17 18.37
CA ASP A 233 -4.40 12.48 19.65
C ASP A 233 -5.75 11.75 19.84
N HIS A 234 -6.72 11.98 18.97
CA HIS A 234 -8.00 11.29 19.02
C HIS A 234 -7.79 9.79 18.73
N PRO A 235 -8.39 8.87 19.53
CA PRO A 235 -8.20 7.42 19.35
C PRO A 235 -8.63 6.94 17.96
N ASP A 236 -9.69 7.53 17.40
CA ASP A 236 -10.20 7.21 16.06
C ASP A 236 -9.53 8.01 14.92
N CYS A 237 -8.40 8.69 15.20
CA CYS A 237 -7.68 9.46 14.18
C CYS A 237 -7.10 8.53 13.10
N ASP A 238 -7.73 8.54 11.92
CA ASP A 238 -7.21 7.82 10.77
C ASP A 238 -6.00 8.54 10.14
N ARG A 239 -4.83 7.88 10.16
CA ARG A 239 -3.60 8.40 9.54
C ARG A 239 -3.70 8.54 8.02
N LEU A 240 -4.65 7.85 7.38
CA LEU A 240 -4.91 7.90 5.94
C LEU A 240 -6.09 8.80 5.57
N PHE A 241 -6.69 9.51 6.54
CA PHE A 241 -7.90 10.32 6.36
C PHE A 241 -7.91 11.09 5.03
N LYS A 242 -6.81 11.77 4.70
CA LYS A 242 -6.69 12.60 3.48
C LYS A 242 -6.81 11.87 2.15
N ILE A 243 -6.61 10.57 2.13
CA ILE A 243 -6.72 9.73 0.93
C ILE A 243 -7.76 8.62 1.10
N ARG A 244 -8.43 8.55 2.26
CA ARG A 244 -9.36 7.48 2.61
C ARG A 244 -10.45 7.29 1.54
N PRO A 245 -11.13 8.33 1.05
CA PRO A 245 -12.17 8.15 0.01
C PRO A 245 -11.62 7.51 -1.27
N VAL A 246 -10.39 7.85 -1.66
CA VAL A 246 -9.75 7.26 -2.84
C VAL A 246 -9.44 5.80 -2.63
N LEU A 247 -8.93 5.44 -1.44
CA LEU A 247 -8.60 4.05 -1.12
C LEU A 247 -9.86 3.18 -1.12
N ASP A 248 -10.92 3.64 -0.45
CA ASP A 248 -12.15 2.89 -0.30
C ASP A 248 -12.85 2.73 -1.66
N HIS A 249 -12.93 3.81 -2.46
CA HIS A 249 -13.47 3.75 -3.83
C HIS A 249 -12.78 2.70 -4.70
N PHE A 250 -11.44 2.64 -4.70
CA PHE A 250 -10.73 1.65 -5.50
C PHE A 250 -10.89 0.23 -4.97
N VAL A 251 -10.90 0.03 -3.64
CA VAL A 251 -11.16 -1.29 -3.04
C VAL A 251 -12.55 -1.80 -3.45
N ASP A 252 -13.56 -0.93 -3.38
CA ASP A 252 -14.93 -1.27 -3.77
C ASP A 252 -14.98 -1.61 -5.26
N ARG A 253 -14.46 -0.73 -6.14
CA ARG A 253 -14.43 -0.97 -7.59
C ARG A 253 -13.67 -2.22 -7.99
N PHE A 254 -12.55 -2.53 -7.35
CA PHE A 254 -11.79 -3.75 -7.66
C PHE A 254 -12.58 -5.02 -7.34
N SER A 255 -13.31 -5.01 -6.22
CA SER A 255 -14.11 -6.16 -5.81
C SER A 255 -15.41 -6.33 -6.61
N GLU A 256 -16.02 -5.22 -7.05
CA GLU A 256 -17.26 -5.22 -7.84
C GLU A 256 -17.04 -5.68 -9.29
N LEU A 257 -15.95 -5.23 -9.92
CA LEU A 257 -15.74 -5.39 -11.37
C LEU A 257 -15.19 -6.74 -11.78
N TYR A 258 -14.70 -7.55 -10.83
CA TYR A 258 -14.02 -8.80 -11.14
C TYR A 258 -14.22 -9.87 -10.06
N VAL A 259 -14.58 -11.07 -10.50
CA VAL A 259 -14.62 -12.26 -9.65
C VAL A 259 -13.29 -13.01 -9.81
N PRO A 260 -12.49 -13.15 -8.74
CA PRO A 260 -11.23 -13.87 -8.82
C PRO A 260 -11.45 -15.39 -8.95
N GLY A 261 -10.49 -16.04 -9.60
CA GLY A 261 -10.38 -17.48 -9.66
C GLY A 261 -10.06 -18.12 -8.30
N LYS A 262 -10.06 -19.45 -8.30
CA LYS A 262 -9.87 -20.27 -7.10
C LYS A 262 -8.53 -20.07 -6.37
N GLU A 263 -7.53 -19.54 -7.07
CA GLU A 263 -6.16 -19.34 -6.59
C GLU A 263 -5.87 -17.84 -6.44
N ILE A 264 -5.67 -17.41 -5.21
CA ILE A 264 -5.32 -16.03 -4.86
C ILE A 264 -3.97 -15.97 -4.17
N SER A 265 -3.32 -14.82 -4.30
CA SER A 265 -2.04 -14.51 -3.67
C SER A 265 -2.14 -13.25 -2.82
N VAL A 266 -1.68 -13.35 -1.58
CA VAL A 266 -1.44 -12.19 -0.71
C VAL A 266 0.05 -11.85 -0.77
N GLY A 267 0.40 -10.61 -1.09
CA GLY A 267 1.78 -10.19 -1.21
C GLY A 267 2.03 -8.77 -0.72
N GLU A 268 3.30 -8.43 -0.57
CA GLU A 268 3.74 -7.09 -0.17
C GLU A 268 4.29 -6.30 -1.35
N SER A 269 3.79 -5.07 -1.51
CA SER A 269 4.30 -4.08 -2.46
C SER A 269 4.82 -2.83 -1.72
N LEU A 270 5.72 -2.09 -2.37
CA LEU A 270 6.34 -0.89 -1.80
C LEU A 270 6.27 0.24 -2.81
N VAL A 271 5.45 1.24 -2.52
CA VAL A 271 5.36 2.46 -3.32
C VAL A 271 6.49 3.40 -2.92
N LEU A 272 7.41 3.69 -3.85
CA LEU A 272 8.56 4.56 -3.59
C LEU A 272 8.08 5.91 -3.04
N PHE A 273 8.53 6.25 -1.84
CA PHE A 273 8.23 7.53 -1.21
C PHE A 273 9.40 7.96 -0.34
N LYS A 274 10.00 9.12 -0.67
CA LYS A 274 11.14 9.67 0.07
C LYS A 274 10.78 10.80 1.03
N GLY A 275 9.51 11.22 1.08
CA GLY A 275 9.04 12.29 1.96
C GLY A 275 9.01 11.91 3.45
N ARG A 276 8.53 12.85 4.26
CA ARG A 276 8.30 12.67 5.69
C ARG A 276 6.88 12.16 5.92
N ILE A 277 6.76 10.91 6.32
CA ILE A 277 5.50 10.32 6.76
C ILE A 277 5.82 9.25 7.81
N VAL A 278 4.99 9.16 8.84
CA VAL A 278 5.28 8.38 10.05
C VAL A 278 5.37 6.86 9.80
N PHE A 279 4.61 6.36 8.82
CA PHE A 279 4.54 4.93 8.51
C PHE A 279 5.37 4.51 7.29
N LYS A 280 6.31 5.35 6.85
CA LYS A 280 7.30 4.98 5.83
C LYS A 280 8.11 3.77 6.27
N GLN A 281 8.22 2.78 5.40
CA GLN A 281 8.95 1.54 5.66
C GLN A 281 10.29 1.54 4.92
N TYR A 282 11.28 0.89 5.53
CA TYR A 282 12.54 0.49 4.89
C TYR A 282 12.54 -1.03 4.71
N ILE A 283 12.62 -1.48 3.46
CA ILE A 283 12.63 -2.90 3.10
C ILE A 283 13.86 -3.13 2.20
N PRO A 284 14.99 -3.62 2.74
CA PRO A 284 16.26 -3.75 2.01
C PRO A 284 16.16 -4.58 0.72
N SER A 285 15.29 -5.60 0.72
CA SER A 285 15.11 -6.52 -0.39
C SER A 285 14.38 -5.92 -1.60
N LYS A 286 13.70 -4.77 -1.46
CA LYS A 286 12.98 -4.11 -2.55
C LYS A 286 13.85 -3.05 -3.21
N MET A 287 13.76 -2.90 -4.54
CA MET A 287 14.54 -1.92 -5.31
C MET A 287 14.40 -0.48 -4.80
N ALA A 288 13.17 -0.06 -4.46
CA ALA A 288 12.90 1.28 -3.93
C ALA A 288 13.56 1.52 -2.55
N ARG A 289 13.75 0.44 -1.77
CA ARG A 289 14.21 0.37 -0.36
C ARG A 289 13.38 1.15 0.65
N TYR A 290 12.98 2.39 0.35
CA TYR A 290 12.13 3.23 1.19
C TYR A 290 10.80 3.52 0.51
N GLY A 291 9.69 3.40 1.24
CA GLY A 291 8.39 3.70 0.66
C GLY A 291 7.21 3.47 1.59
N ILE A 292 6.02 3.57 1.01
CA ILE A 292 4.76 3.21 1.66
C ILE A 292 4.48 1.75 1.32
N LYS A 293 4.42 0.91 2.36
CA LYS A 293 4.16 -0.52 2.21
C LYS A 293 2.67 -0.76 1.99
N LEU A 294 2.34 -1.59 1.03
CA LEU A 294 1.00 -2.06 0.71
C LEU A 294 0.94 -3.59 0.87
N TYR A 295 -0.15 -4.08 1.40
CA TYR A 295 -0.53 -5.48 1.28
C TYR A 295 -1.55 -5.60 0.15
N LEU A 296 -1.28 -6.48 -0.80
CA LEU A 296 -2.10 -6.72 -1.98
C LEU A 296 -2.70 -8.11 -1.88
N LEU A 297 -3.99 -8.23 -2.20
CA LEU A 297 -4.65 -9.48 -2.51
C LEU A 297 -4.92 -9.48 -4.01
N SER A 298 -4.37 -10.46 -4.72
CA SER A 298 -4.50 -10.57 -6.17
C SER A 298 -4.84 -11.98 -6.63
N GLU A 299 -5.47 -12.10 -7.79
CA GLU A 299 -5.62 -13.39 -8.44
C GLU A 299 -4.25 -13.90 -8.94
N SER A 300 -3.93 -15.17 -8.66
CA SER A 300 -2.61 -15.73 -8.98
C SER A 300 -2.34 -15.87 -10.48
N SER A 301 -3.37 -16.11 -11.29
CA SER A 301 -3.24 -16.31 -12.74
C SER A 301 -3.05 -15.02 -13.53
N THR A 302 -3.82 -13.98 -13.20
CA THR A 302 -3.82 -12.71 -13.97
C THR A 302 -3.04 -11.59 -13.30
N GLY A 303 -2.79 -11.69 -11.99
CA GLY A 303 -2.23 -10.60 -11.20
C GLY A 303 -3.23 -9.47 -10.93
N TYR A 304 -4.52 -9.64 -11.24
CA TYR A 304 -5.55 -8.65 -10.93
C TYR A 304 -5.62 -8.41 -9.42
N VAL A 305 -5.52 -7.16 -8.99
CA VAL A 305 -5.63 -6.77 -7.58
C VAL A 305 -7.10 -6.69 -7.21
N TYR A 306 -7.53 -7.60 -6.34
CA TYR A 306 -8.91 -7.64 -5.84
C TYR A 306 -9.10 -6.72 -4.63
N ASN A 307 -8.10 -6.66 -3.74
CA ASN A 307 -8.15 -5.84 -2.54
C ASN A 307 -6.73 -5.40 -2.15
N PHE A 308 -6.60 -4.30 -1.43
CA PHE A 308 -5.33 -3.89 -0.85
C PHE A 308 -5.51 -3.08 0.43
N ARG A 309 -4.43 -3.01 1.22
CA ARG A 309 -4.37 -2.20 2.42
C ARG A 309 -3.02 -1.52 2.56
N VAL A 310 -3.04 -0.24 2.94
CA VAL A 310 -1.83 0.51 3.28
C VAL A 310 -1.39 0.17 4.69
N TYR A 311 -0.10 -0.13 4.87
CA TYR A 311 0.49 -0.31 6.19
C TYR A 311 0.74 1.04 6.86
N THR A 312 0.14 1.25 8.03
CA THR A 312 0.20 2.53 8.79
C THR A 312 0.97 2.43 10.10
N GLY A 313 1.77 1.37 10.29
CA GLY A 313 2.47 1.06 11.55
C GLY A 313 1.89 -0.19 12.23
N ARG A 314 2.35 -0.50 13.45
CA ARG A 314 1.78 -1.62 14.22
C ARG A 314 0.30 -1.39 14.44
N ASP A 315 -0.49 -2.37 14.03
CA ASP A 315 -1.92 -2.42 14.27
C ASP A 315 -2.17 -3.61 15.20
N SER A 316 -2.58 -3.35 16.44
CA SER A 316 -2.86 -4.39 17.44
C SER A 316 -3.87 -5.43 16.94
N SER A 317 -4.70 -5.06 15.96
CA SER A 317 -5.69 -5.94 15.35
C SER A 317 -5.13 -6.84 14.24
N ILE A 318 -3.91 -6.59 13.74
CA ILE A 318 -3.25 -7.38 12.67
C ILE A 318 -1.98 -8.04 13.20
N ASP A 319 -1.28 -7.38 14.11
CA ASP A 319 -0.07 -7.83 14.78
C ASP A 319 -0.33 -8.15 16.28
N PRO A 320 -1.34 -8.97 16.67
CA PRO A 320 -1.51 -9.30 18.08
C PRO A 320 -0.30 -10.08 18.60
N PRO A 321 0.16 -9.79 19.83
CA PRO A 321 1.31 -10.48 20.41
C PRO A 321 1.04 -11.99 20.47
N GLY A 322 1.97 -12.79 19.92
CA GLY A 322 1.89 -14.26 19.91
C GLY A 322 1.19 -14.90 18.71
N PHE A 323 0.59 -14.14 17.79
CA PHE A 323 -0.05 -14.67 16.57
C PHE A 323 0.79 -14.44 15.31
N GLN A 324 0.55 -15.22 14.25
CA GLN A 324 1.15 -15.00 12.93
C GLN A 324 0.42 -13.84 12.23
N PRO A 325 1.03 -12.64 12.12
CA PRO A 325 0.32 -11.44 11.67
C PRO A 325 -0.20 -11.56 10.23
N LEU A 326 0.47 -12.40 9.46
CA LEU A 326 0.21 -12.68 8.07
C LEU A 326 -1.12 -13.39 7.83
N LEU A 327 -1.58 -14.22 8.79
CA LEU A 327 -2.85 -14.94 8.66
C LEU A 327 -4.04 -14.03 8.92
N GLU A 328 -3.98 -13.17 9.96
CA GLU A 328 -5.05 -12.19 10.24
C GLU A 328 -5.14 -11.13 9.14
N LEU A 329 -4.00 -10.69 8.62
CA LEU A 329 -3.96 -9.86 7.43
C LEU A 329 -4.63 -10.54 6.23
N ALA A 330 -4.29 -11.80 5.96
CA ALA A 330 -4.89 -12.55 4.86
C ALA A 330 -6.40 -12.68 5.05
N LYS A 331 -6.89 -12.96 6.28
CA LYS A 331 -8.32 -13.00 6.58
C LYS A 331 -9.01 -11.67 6.29
N LYS A 332 -8.44 -10.57 6.78
CA LYS A 332 -8.98 -9.21 6.58
C LYS A 332 -9.02 -8.81 5.11
N LEU A 333 -8.00 -9.15 4.34
CA LEU A 333 -7.96 -8.85 2.90
C LEU A 333 -8.92 -9.74 2.11
N CYS A 334 -9.03 -11.02 2.48
CA CYS A 334 -9.95 -11.95 1.83
C CYS A 334 -11.41 -11.61 2.14
N GLY A 335 -11.70 -11.06 3.32
CA GLY A 335 -13.04 -10.60 3.71
C GLY A 335 -14.12 -11.64 3.38
N ASN A 336 -15.12 -11.21 2.60
CA ASN A 336 -16.27 -12.02 2.18
C ASN A 336 -15.93 -13.20 1.25
N LEU A 337 -14.71 -13.25 0.66
CA LEU A 337 -14.31 -14.39 -0.18
C LEU A 337 -14.17 -15.69 0.62
N LEU A 338 -13.97 -15.59 1.94
CA LEU A 338 -13.80 -16.74 2.83
C LEU A 338 -15.09 -17.55 3.01
N ASP A 339 -16.26 -16.93 2.89
CA ASP A 339 -17.55 -17.59 3.11
C ASP A 339 -18.06 -18.37 1.89
N GLY A 340 -17.41 -18.22 0.72
CA GLY A 340 -17.97 -18.71 -0.53
C GLY A 340 -17.12 -19.68 -1.34
N CYS A 341 -15.82 -19.45 -1.51
CA CYS A 341 -15.17 -19.96 -2.74
C CYS A 341 -13.64 -20.17 -2.67
N LEU A 342 -12.95 -19.99 -1.56
CA LEU A 342 -11.47 -20.07 -1.60
C LEU A 342 -10.97 -21.49 -1.33
N THR A 343 -10.27 -22.06 -2.31
CA THR A 343 -9.62 -23.39 -2.17
C THR A 343 -8.14 -23.28 -1.84
N LYS A 344 -7.47 -22.19 -2.24
CA LYS A 344 -6.04 -22.01 -2.02
C LYS A 344 -5.63 -20.54 -1.93
N VAL A 345 -5.06 -20.17 -0.78
CA VAL A 345 -4.44 -18.86 -0.55
C VAL A 345 -2.93 -19.06 -0.52
N THR A 346 -2.22 -18.42 -1.44
CA THR A 346 -0.75 -18.38 -1.43
C THR A 346 -0.31 -17.09 -0.75
N ILE A 347 0.59 -17.19 0.23
CA ILE A 347 1.18 -15.99 0.82
C ILE A 347 2.61 -15.83 0.34
N CYS A 348 2.87 -14.68 -0.30
CA CYS A 348 4.14 -14.29 -0.87
C CYS A 348 4.81 -13.29 0.08
N THR A 349 5.76 -13.77 0.88
CA THR A 349 6.61 -12.94 1.76
C THR A 349 7.88 -12.49 1.04
#